data_AF-A0A3A9VV76-F1
#
_entry.id   AF-A0A3A9VV76-F1
#
_cell.length_a   1.000
_cell.length_b   1.000
_cell.length_c   1.000
_cell.angle_alpha   90.00
_cell.angle_beta   90.00
_cell.angle_gamma   90.00
#
_symmetry.space_group_name_H-M   'P 1'
#
loop_
_entity.id
_entity.type
_entity.pdbx_description
1 polymer ?
#
loop_
_entity_poly.entity_id
_entity_poly.type
_entity_poly.pdbx_seq_one_letter_code
_entity_poly.pdbx_strand_id
1 'polypeptide(L)'
;MYAQSHKEYPPVIEDFNKDKVLDTLYSFYESGSTFGGTDVKIVNGKTAEVYEFSDYSCYCQMKSVYLVPSILNKPENQPFLSVIQKRLFPVIKKNPDPSLQWIINGYSSNQKLSQNEYFNLIIHPKIHWSTKKIKIPEENYSLILEGDELDIFQNEEDSLSLGDRGKAFLRYCGRCLLYNKPSPELVANTDTYKVYKTSHGIFVEKEGLQKWVLVNDIGLTGSPEKLRWDSIIQVVLIDRYLIVQFSGAPDVFDNIFVTNIETGVVGRLKHVFRRNVKDYGSELVRGDMIRYNDENDEEEASFFVKYEDVFNELENLSKALKN
;
A
#
# COMPACT_ATOMS: atom_id res chain seq x y z
N MET A 1 17.25 -3.08 -22.18
CA MET A 1 17.68 -4.42 -21.74
C MET A 1 17.35 -4.51 -20.26
N TYR A 2 16.23 -5.14 -19.89
CA TYR A 2 15.85 -5.25 -18.48
C TYR A 2 16.81 -6.25 -17.81
N ALA A 3 17.50 -5.84 -16.76
CA ALA A 3 18.29 -6.76 -15.96
C ALA A 3 17.31 -7.72 -15.28
N GLN A 4 17.30 -8.97 -15.74
CA GLN A 4 16.64 -10.08 -15.07
C GLN A 4 17.71 -10.88 -14.32
N SER A 5 17.49 -11.09 -13.03
CA SER A 5 18.29 -12.04 -12.25
C SER A 5 17.45 -13.27 -11.99
N HIS A 6 18.05 -14.44 -12.23
CA HIS A 6 17.48 -15.74 -11.96
C HIS A 6 18.44 -16.50 -11.05
N LYS A 7 17.92 -17.07 -9.96
CA LYS A 7 18.71 -17.87 -9.03
C LYS A 7 17.93 -19.10 -8.60
N GLU A 8 18.40 -20.26 -9.04
CA GLU A 8 17.90 -21.55 -8.57
C GLU A 8 18.54 -21.91 -7.22
N TYR A 9 17.74 -22.48 -6.33
CA TYR A 9 18.25 -23.05 -5.09
C TYR A 9 18.34 -24.57 -5.23
N PRO A 10 19.35 -25.21 -4.60
CA PRO A 10 19.42 -26.67 -4.57
C PRO A 10 18.11 -27.28 -4.05
N PRO A 11 17.65 -28.40 -4.62
CA PRO A 11 16.47 -29.08 -4.13
C PRO A 11 16.61 -29.51 -2.68
N VAL A 12 15.52 -29.43 -1.91
CA VAL A 12 15.43 -29.96 -0.55
C VAL A 12 14.64 -31.26 -0.58
N ILE A 13 15.20 -32.33 -0.03
CA ILE A 13 14.59 -33.66 0.02
C ILE A 13 14.28 -34.00 1.48
N GLU A 14 13.00 -34.13 1.80
CA GLU A 14 12.50 -34.38 3.15
C GLU A 14 11.10 -35.01 3.05
N ASP A 15 10.69 -35.74 4.08
CA ASP A 15 9.30 -36.20 4.24
C ASP A 15 8.46 -35.07 4.86
N PHE A 16 7.89 -34.20 4.02
CA PHE A 16 7.22 -32.98 4.47
C PHE A 16 5.85 -33.29 5.10
N ASN A 17 5.19 -34.36 4.66
CA ASN A 17 3.86 -34.76 5.13
C ASN A 17 3.87 -35.87 6.21
N LYS A 18 5.06 -36.39 6.56
CA LYS A 18 5.31 -37.43 7.56
C LYS A 18 4.72 -38.80 7.20
N ASP A 19 4.65 -39.11 5.91
CA ASP A 19 4.12 -40.38 5.41
C ASP A 19 5.18 -41.46 5.18
N LYS A 20 6.44 -41.18 5.55
CA LYS A 20 7.65 -42.00 5.40
C LYS A 20 8.17 -42.12 3.97
N VAL A 21 7.66 -41.33 3.04
CA VAL A 21 8.19 -41.20 1.67
C VAL A 21 8.84 -39.82 1.54
N LEU A 22 10.00 -39.77 0.88
CA LEU A 22 10.71 -38.51 0.68
C LEU A 22 10.06 -37.71 -0.46
N ASP A 23 9.77 -36.45 -0.19
CA ASP A 23 9.30 -35.47 -1.15
C ASP A 23 10.47 -34.63 -1.68
N THR A 24 10.24 -33.85 -2.73
CA THR A 24 11.25 -32.91 -3.27
C THR A 24 10.69 -31.51 -3.40
N LEU A 25 11.35 -30.54 -2.78
CA LEU A 25 11.06 -29.11 -2.93
C LEU A 25 12.09 -28.46 -3.87
N TYR A 26 11.57 -27.78 -4.88
CA TYR A 26 12.31 -26.88 -5.77
C TYR A 26 11.94 -25.44 -5.44
N SER A 27 12.91 -24.55 -5.53
CA SER A 27 12.63 -23.11 -5.48
C SER A 27 13.61 -22.34 -6.34
N PHE A 28 13.13 -21.26 -6.95
CA PHE A 28 13.97 -20.29 -7.64
C PHE A 28 13.47 -18.88 -7.36
N TYR A 29 14.40 -17.92 -7.42
CA TYR A 29 14.10 -16.51 -7.29
C TYR A 29 14.31 -15.84 -8.64
N GLU A 30 13.30 -15.10 -9.08
CA GLU A 30 13.35 -14.24 -10.25
C GLU A 30 13.16 -12.78 -9.84
N SER A 31 13.96 -11.88 -10.40
CA SER A 31 13.81 -10.45 -10.20
C SER A 31 14.09 -9.67 -11.47
N GLY A 32 13.19 -8.75 -11.79
CA GLY A 32 13.34 -7.75 -12.81
C GLY A 32 13.46 -6.34 -12.22
N SER A 33 13.23 -5.32 -13.07
CA SER A 33 13.39 -3.93 -12.64
C SER A 33 12.31 -3.44 -11.68
N THR A 34 11.09 -3.94 -11.79
CA THR A 34 9.89 -3.50 -11.06
C THR A 34 9.13 -4.63 -10.37
N PHE A 35 9.40 -5.88 -10.75
CA PHE A 35 8.75 -7.08 -10.19
C PHE A 35 9.79 -8.11 -9.76
N GLY A 36 9.40 -8.98 -8.86
CA GLY A 36 10.13 -10.21 -8.58
C GLY A 36 9.52 -11.00 -7.45
N GLY A 37 10.07 -12.18 -7.24
CA GLY A 37 9.60 -13.10 -6.21
C GLY A 37 10.29 -14.44 -6.31
N THR A 38 9.77 -15.37 -5.53
CA THR A 38 10.22 -16.73 -5.39
C THR A 38 9.08 -17.64 -5.79
N ASP A 39 9.39 -18.60 -6.64
CA ASP A 39 8.51 -19.70 -6.98
C ASP A 39 8.94 -20.93 -6.19
N VAL A 40 7.96 -21.64 -5.63
CA VAL A 40 8.16 -22.89 -4.91
C VAL A 40 7.31 -23.98 -5.52
N LYS A 41 7.91 -25.14 -5.69
CA LYS A 41 7.28 -26.36 -6.18
C LYS A 41 7.63 -27.52 -5.25
N ILE A 42 6.63 -28.26 -4.78
CA ILE A 42 6.83 -29.51 -4.05
C ILE A 42 6.26 -30.65 -4.89
N VAL A 43 7.05 -31.70 -5.07
CA VAL A 43 6.64 -32.98 -5.67
C VAL A 43 6.49 -34.00 -4.56
N ASN A 44 5.28 -34.52 -4.37
CA ASN A 44 5.01 -35.58 -3.41
C ASN A 44 5.65 -36.89 -3.88
N GLY A 45 6.53 -37.48 -3.08
CA GLY A 45 7.27 -38.68 -3.47
C GLY A 45 6.40 -39.94 -3.60
N LYS A 46 5.26 -39.97 -2.92
CA LYS A 46 4.33 -41.09 -2.89
C LYS A 46 3.30 -41.02 -4.01
N THR A 47 2.74 -39.83 -4.28
CA THR A 47 1.64 -39.64 -5.25
C THR A 47 2.10 -39.05 -6.57
N ALA A 48 3.31 -38.51 -6.64
CA ALA A 48 3.81 -37.68 -7.75
C ALA A 48 2.99 -36.40 -8.02
N GLU A 49 2.08 -36.03 -7.12
CA GLU A 49 1.35 -34.76 -7.21
C GLU A 49 2.29 -33.57 -7.02
N VAL A 50 1.94 -32.46 -7.68
CA VAL A 50 2.73 -31.24 -7.71
C VAL A 50 1.96 -30.10 -7.05
N TYR A 51 2.63 -29.42 -6.13
CA TYR A 51 2.13 -28.27 -5.40
C TYR A 51 2.98 -27.05 -5.72
N GLU A 52 2.41 -26.07 -6.41
CA GLU A 52 3.12 -24.86 -6.86
C GLU A 52 2.52 -23.60 -6.24
N PHE A 53 3.38 -22.65 -5.91
CA PHE A 53 3.00 -21.35 -5.35
C PHE A 53 4.08 -20.31 -5.64
N SER A 54 3.68 -19.07 -5.91
CA SER A 54 4.57 -17.95 -6.15
C SER A 54 4.26 -16.77 -5.26
N ASP A 55 5.30 -16.06 -4.78
CA ASP A 55 5.15 -14.73 -4.17
C ASP A 55 5.52 -13.57 -5.13
N TYR A 56 5.57 -13.84 -6.44
CA TYR A 56 5.90 -12.85 -7.46
C TYR A 56 4.96 -11.64 -7.41
N SER A 57 5.51 -10.45 -7.19
CA SER A 57 4.73 -9.21 -7.14
C SER A 57 5.54 -7.97 -7.50
N CYS A 58 4.86 -6.83 -7.59
CA CYS A 58 5.49 -5.53 -7.86
C CYS A 58 6.23 -5.01 -6.63
N TYR A 59 7.43 -4.44 -6.83
CA TYR A 59 8.17 -3.72 -5.79
C TYR A 59 7.54 -2.37 -5.40
N CYS A 60 6.46 -1.97 -6.07
CA CYS A 60 5.66 -0.78 -5.81
C CYS A 60 4.55 -0.98 -4.77
N GLN A 61 4.25 -2.24 -4.39
CA GLN A 61 3.12 -2.59 -3.54
C GLN A 61 3.49 -2.62 -2.06
N MET A 62 2.79 -1.85 -1.23
CA MET A 62 2.94 -1.95 0.23
C MET A 62 2.30 -3.24 0.73
N LYS A 63 1.24 -3.72 0.06
CA LYS A 63 0.63 -5.03 0.28
C LYS A 63 0.38 -5.80 -1.02
N SER A 64 0.52 -7.12 -0.95
CA SER A 64 0.18 -8.05 -2.04
C SER A 64 -0.66 -9.19 -1.49
N VAL A 65 -1.70 -9.61 -2.23
CA VAL A 65 -2.59 -10.72 -1.85
C VAL A 65 -2.31 -11.92 -2.74
N TYR A 66 -2.04 -13.07 -2.12
CA TYR A 66 -1.72 -14.31 -2.82
C TYR A 66 -2.72 -15.39 -2.46
N LEU A 67 -3.51 -15.79 -3.45
CA LEU A 67 -4.56 -16.78 -3.28
C LEU A 67 -3.96 -18.17 -3.13
N VAL A 68 -4.45 -18.93 -2.15
CA VAL A 68 -4.01 -20.31 -1.97
C VAL A 68 -4.70 -21.19 -3.02
N PRO A 69 -3.95 -21.91 -3.89
CA PRO A 69 -4.54 -22.82 -4.85
C PRO A 69 -5.46 -23.84 -4.18
N SER A 70 -6.60 -24.16 -4.80
CA SER A 70 -7.61 -25.05 -4.23
C SER A 70 -7.04 -26.42 -3.82
N ILE A 71 -6.08 -26.96 -4.59
CA ILE A 71 -5.39 -28.20 -4.27
C ILE A 71 -4.61 -28.12 -2.94
N LEU A 72 -4.03 -26.97 -2.62
CA LEU A 72 -3.30 -26.72 -1.37
C LEU A 72 -4.23 -26.40 -0.18
N ASN A 73 -5.48 -26.02 -0.45
CA ASN A 73 -6.49 -25.80 0.60
C ASN A 73 -7.08 -27.11 1.15
N LYS A 74 -6.83 -28.26 0.50
CA LYS A 74 -7.33 -29.55 1.00
C LYS A 74 -6.69 -29.92 2.34
N PRO A 75 -7.45 -30.50 3.30
CA PRO A 75 -6.92 -30.90 4.61
C PRO A 75 -5.68 -31.81 4.55
N GLU A 76 -5.66 -32.75 3.62
CA GLU A 76 -4.55 -33.68 3.39
C GLU A 76 -3.26 -33.01 2.92
N ASN A 77 -3.36 -31.81 2.33
CA ASN A 77 -2.23 -31.07 1.74
C ASN A 77 -1.72 -29.93 2.64
N GLN A 78 -2.29 -29.77 3.83
CA GLN A 78 -1.85 -28.78 4.82
C GLN A 78 -0.37 -28.87 5.22
N PRO A 79 0.26 -30.07 5.30
CA PRO A 79 1.69 -30.16 5.53
C PRO A 79 2.52 -29.46 4.44
N PHE A 80 2.16 -29.65 3.17
CA PHE A 80 2.82 -29.00 2.03
C PHE A 80 2.60 -27.48 2.02
N LEU A 81 1.36 -27.04 2.26
CA LEU A 81 1.05 -25.61 2.40
C LEU A 81 1.88 -24.96 3.51
N SER A 82 2.07 -25.65 4.63
CA SER A 82 2.87 -25.15 5.76
C SER A 82 4.36 -24.97 5.40
N VAL A 83 4.91 -25.86 4.58
CA VAL A 83 6.29 -25.76 4.07
C VAL A 83 6.41 -24.59 3.09
N ILE A 84 5.49 -24.49 2.13
CA ILE A 84 5.43 -23.37 1.17
C ILE A 84 5.32 -22.04 1.91
N GLN A 85 4.42 -21.96 2.89
CA GLN A 85 4.20 -20.75 3.67
C GLN A 85 5.48 -20.27 4.36
N LYS A 86 6.19 -21.18 5.04
CA LYS A 86 7.47 -20.86 5.70
C LYS A 86 8.56 -20.43 4.73
N ARG A 87 8.50 -20.88 3.48
CA ARG A 87 9.50 -20.58 2.45
C ARG A 87 9.26 -19.24 1.79
N LEU A 88 8.00 -18.92 1.48
CA LEU A 88 7.63 -17.73 0.70
C LEU A 88 7.28 -16.53 1.57
N PHE A 89 6.56 -16.75 2.66
CA PHE A 89 5.95 -15.66 3.41
C PHE A 89 6.70 -15.37 4.70
N PRO A 90 6.80 -14.09 5.09
CA PRO A 90 7.28 -13.73 6.42
C PRO A 90 6.33 -14.25 7.51
N VAL A 91 6.69 -13.99 8.76
CA VAL A 91 5.89 -14.40 9.93
C VAL A 91 4.42 -13.99 9.78
N ILE A 92 3.52 -14.92 10.10
CA ILE A 92 2.08 -14.63 10.11
C ILE A 92 1.71 -13.99 11.43
N LYS A 93 1.08 -12.81 11.35
CA LYS A 93 0.47 -12.13 12.50
C LYS A 93 -1.02 -12.40 12.53
N LYS A 94 -1.60 -12.31 13.72
CA LYS A 94 -3.05 -12.46 13.92
C LYS A 94 -3.83 -11.20 13.51
N ASN A 95 -3.27 -10.03 13.79
CA ASN A 95 -3.95 -8.75 13.57
C ASN A 95 -3.03 -7.80 12.80
N PRO A 96 -3.59 -6.95 11.92
CA PRO A 96 -2.85 -5.87 11.30
C PRO A 96 -2.38 -4.86 12.35
N ASP A 97 -1.24 -4.22 12.10
CA ASP A 97 -0.88 -3.00 12.80
C ASP A 97 -1.70 -1.80 12.27
N PRO A 98 -1.72 -0.64 12.96
CA PRO A 98 -2.56 0.49 12.57
C PRO A 98 -2.33 1.02 11.13
N SER A 99 -1.13 0.87 10.57
CA SER A 99 -0.84 1.32 9.21
C SER A 99 -1.40 0.37 8.15
N LEU A 100 -1.29 -0.95 8.35
CA LEU A 100 -1.97 -1.93 7.50
C LEU A 100 -3.49 -1.84 7.65
N GLN A 101 -3.99 -1.59 8.87
CA GLN A 101 -5.43 -1.37 9.09
C GLN A 101 -5.94 -0.15 8.32
N TRP A 102 -5.15 0.92 8.23
CA TRP A 102 -5.48 2.08 7.38
C TRP A 102 -5.67 1.65 5.92
N ILE A 103 -4.77 0.82 5.38
CA ILE A 103 -4.87 0.32 4.01
C ILE A 103 -6.11 -0.55 3.83
N ILE A 104 -6.32 -1.56 4.69
CA ILE A 104 -7.51 -2.44 4.65
C ILE A 104 -8.79 -1.61 4.64
N ASN A 105 -8.89 -0.65 5.57
CA ASN A 105 -10.07 0.22 5.65
C ASN A 105 -10.19 1.14 4.44
N GLY A 106 -9.07 1.61 3.88
CA GLY A 106 -9.08 2.41 2.65
C GLY A 106 -9.67 1.65 1.47
N TYR A 107 -9.32 0.37 1.31
CA TYR A 107 -9.91 -0.48 0.26
C TYR A 107 -11.42 -0.69 0.45
N SER A 108 -11.89 -0.83 1.69
CA SER A 108 -13.33 -1.02 1.96
C SER A 108 -14.15 0.27 1.94
N SER A 109 -13.53 1.45 1.81
CA SER A 109 -14.19 2.75 1.97
C SER A 109 -13.80 3.82 0.97
N ASN A 110 -13.16 3.44 -0.13
CA ASN A 110 -12.82 4.38 -1.20
C ASN A 110 -13.94 4.48 -2.24
N GLN A 111 -14.03 5.63 -2.89
CA GLN A 111 -15.00 5.89 -3.96
C GLN A 111 -14.37 6.78 -5.04
N LYS A 112 -14.43 6.33 -6.31
CA LYS A 112 -14.08 7.15 -7.48
C LYS A 112 -15.16 8.23 -7.69
N LEU A 113 -14.74 9.46 -7.96
CA LEU A 113 -15.62 10.63 -8.11
C LEU A 113 -15.46 11.25 -9.51
N SER A 114 -16.20 10.75 -10.51
CA SER A 114 -16.01 11.20 -11.90
C SER A 114 -16.54 12.62 -12.19
N GLN A 115 -17.56 13.06 -11.43
CA GLN A 115 -18.26 14.34 -11.66
C GLN A 115 -17.93 15.42 -10.61
N ASN A 116 -17.06 15.13 -9.65
CA ASN A 116 -16.68 16.13 -8.65
C ASN A 116 -15.69 17.14 -9.26
N GLU A 117 -15.81 18.40 -8.83
CA GLU A 117 -15.02 19.51 -9.35
C GLU A 117 -13.54 19.39 -8.96
N TYR A 118 -13.26 19.03 -7.69
CA TYR A 118 -11.90 19.06 -7.15
C TYR A 118 -11.28 17.69 -6.99
N PHE A 119 -12.06 16.66 -6.66
CA PHE A 119 -11.56 15.33 -6.29
C PHE A 119 -11.92 14.28 -7.34
N ASN A 120 -11.03 13.33 -7.62
CA ASN A 120 -11.35 12.15 -8.44
C ASN A 120 -11.45 10.86 -7.61
N LEU A 121 -11.09 10.92 -6.33
CA LEU A 121 -11.11 9.81 -5.38
C LEU A 121 -11.32 10.37 -3.97
N ILE A 122 -12.15 9.70 -3.19
CA ILE A 122 -12.24 9.90 -1.74
C ILE A 122 -12.00 8.57 -1.02
N ILE A 123 -11.33 8.64 0.13
CA ILE A 123 -10.99 7.50 0.98
C ILE A 123 -11.38 7.86 2.41
N HIS A 124 -12.13 6.99 3.10
CA HIS A 124 -12.55 7.21 4.47
C HIS A 124 -12.23 5.99 5.36
N PRO A 125 -10.96 5.81 5.75
CA PRO A 125 -10.49 4.62 6.45
C PRO A 125 -10.99 4.52 7.91
N LYS A 126 -11.82 5.47 8.38
CA LYS A 126 -12.44 5.47 9.72
C LYS A 126 -11.44 5.23 10.86
N ILE A 127 -10.30 5.93 10.83
CA ILE A 127 -9.23 5.76 11.82
C ILE A 127 -9.45 6.69 13.03
N HIS A 128 -9.29 6.13 14.23
CA HIS A 128 -9.48 6.82 15.49
C HIS A 128 -8.16 7.27 16.11
N TRP A 129 -8.23 8.36 16.88
CA TRP A 129 -7.16 8.78 17.78
C TRP A 129 -6.85 7.69 18.81
N SER A 130 -5.57 7.44 19.08
CA SER A 130 -5.12 6.44 20.04
C SER A 130 -4.11 7.02 21.02
N THR A 131 -4.21 6.64 22.30
CA THR A 131 -3.15 6.89 23.29
C THR A 131 -1.95 5.98 23.12
N LYS A 132 -2.07 4.91 22.32
CA LYS A 132 -0.96 4.01 22.02
C LYS A 132 -0.03 4.68 21.03
N LYS A 133 1.24 4.83 21.41
CA LYS A 133 2.28 5.32 20.51
C LYS A 133 2.35 4.45 19.25
N ILE A 134 2.35 5.08 18.09
CA ILE A 134 2.53 4.41 16.80
C ILE A 134 3.90 3.75 16.79
N LYS A 135 3.90 2.46 16.42
CA LYS A 135 5.10 1.66 16.19
C LYS A 135 5.13 1.30 14.72
N ILE A 136 6.19 1.72 14.03
CA ILE A 136 6.43 1.28 12.65
C ILE A 136 6.94 -0.17 12.71
N PRO A 137 6.41 -1.09 11.88
CA PRO A 137 6.92 -2.45 11.81
C PRO A 137 8.39 -2.47 11.37
N GLU A 138 9.25 -3.15 12.14
CA GLU A 138 10.67 -3.35 11.78
C GLU A 138 10.84 -4.40 10.67
N GLU A 139 9.86 -5.29 10.54
CA GLU A 139 9.88 -6.41 9.60
C GLU A 139 8.61 -6.45 8.76
N ASN A 140 8.74 -7.10 7.60
CA ASN A 140 7.59 -7.51 6.80
C ASN A 140 6.86 -8.64 7.54
N TYR A 141 5.55 -8.73 7.37
CA TYR A 141 4.77 -9.82 7.93
C TYR A 141 3.59 -10.14 7.02
N SER A 142 2.94 -11.27 7.27
CA SER A 142 1.75 -11.69 6.55
C SER A 142 0.54 -11.81 7.45
N LEU A 143 -0.65 -11.71 6.86
CA LEU A 143 -1.92 -12.11 7.44
C LEU A 143 -2.51 -13.25 6.61
N ILE A 144 -3.38 -14.02 7.24
CA ILE A 144 -4.27 -14.95 6.55
C ILE A 144 -5.58 -14.21 6.32
N LEU A 145 -6.05 -14.18 5.08
CA LEU A 145 -7.37 -13.66 4.72
C LEU A 145 -8.30 -14.82 4.37
N GLU A 146 -9.53 -14.76 4.87
CA GLU A 146 -10.59 -15.73 4.62
C GLU A 146 -11.94 -15.00 4.57
N GLY A 147 -12.90 -15.53 3.80
CA GLY A 147 -14.27 -15.00 3.71
C GLY A 147 -14.31 -13.53 3.28
N ASP A 148 -15.13 -12.73 3.97
CA ASP A 148 -15.41 -11.32 3.65
C ASP A 148 -14.13 -10.43 3.64
N GLU A 149 -13.07 -10.80 4.37
CA GLU A 149 -11.81 -10.05 4.36
C GLU A 149 -11.09 -10.15 3.01
N LEU A 150 -11.29 -11.25 2.28
CA LEU A 150 -10.76 -11.43 0.94
C LEU A 150 -11.51 -10.56 -0.06
N ASP A 151 -12.83 -10.41 0.11
CA ASP A 151 -13.70 -9.62 -0.78
C ASP A 151 -13.31 -8.13 -0.83
N ILE A 152 -12.71 -7.61 0.25
CA ILE A 152 -12.18 -6.24 0.30
C ILE A 152 -11.17 -5.97 -0.83
N PHE A 153 -10.38 -6.97 -1.19
CA PHE A 153 -9.29 -6.85 -2.16
C PHE A 153 -9.64 -7.37 -3.57
N GLN A 154 -10.86 -7.86 -3.78
CA GLN A 154 -11.31 -8.40 -5.08
C GLN A 154 -11.54 -7.33 -6.16
N ASN A 155 -11.64 -6.06 -5.77
CA ASN A 155 -11.88 -4.93 -6.69
C ASN A 155 -10.59 -4.40 -7.36
N GLU A 156 -9.44 -5.02 -7.13
CA GLU A 156 -8.23 -4.70 -7.92
C GLU A 156 -8.46 -5.17 -9.37
N GLU A 157 -8.17 -4.30 -10.35
CA GLU A 157 -8.37 -4.55 -11.79
C GLU A 157 -7.62 -5.79 -12.33
N ASP A 158 -6.73 -6.37 -11.51
CA ASP A 158 -6.20 -7.71 -11.70
C ASP A 158 -7.22 -8.77 -11.23
N SER A 159 -8.19 -9.00 -12.12
CA SER A 159 -9.15 -10.10 -12.12
C SER A 159 -8.48 -11.49 -12.01
N LEU A 160 -7.95 -11.84 -10.84
CA LEU A 160 -7.86 -13.23 -10.44
C LEU A 160 -9.29 -13.67 -10.18
N SER A 161 -9.92 -14.26 -11.20
CA SER A 161 -11.22 -14.89 -11.07
C SER A 161 -11.15 -15.95 -9.98
N LEU A 162 -11.53 -15.54 -8.76
CA LEU A 162 -11.57 -16.34 -7.54
C LEU A 162 -12.70 -17.36 -7.67
N GLY A 163 -12.45 -18.41 -8.43
CA GLY A 163 -13.41 -19.48 -8.71
C GLY A 163 -13.76 -20.34 -7.49
N ASP A 164 -13.04 -20.20 -6.38
CA ASP A 164 -13.40 -20.79 -5.09
C ASP A 164 -13.03 -19.84 -3.96
N ARG A 165 -13.99 -19.58 -3.06
CA ARG A 165 -13.79 -18.85 -1.80
C ARG A 165 -12.82 -19.60 -0.90
N GLY A 166 -11.53 -19.41 -1.14
CA GLY A 166 -10.45 -20.05 -0.41
C GLY A 166 -9.79 -19.13 0.59
N LYS A 167 -8.62 -19.57 1.05
CA LYS A 167 -7.69 -18.82 1.88
C LYS A 167 -6.74 -18.01 1.01
N ALA A 168 -6.27 -16.87 1.51
CA ALA A 168 -5.18 -16.11 0.90
C ALA A 168 -4.16 -15.67 1.94
N PHE A 169 -2.94 -15.38 1.48
CA PHE A 169 -1.93 -14.69 2.26
C PHE A 169 -1.86 -13.24 1.82
N LEU A 170 -2.08 -12.30 2.74
CA LEU A 170 -1.73 -10.90 2.52
C LEU A 170 -0.33 -10.67 3.06
N ARG A 171 0.61 -10.35 2.18
CA ARG A 171 1.95 -9.92 2.56
C ARG A 171 1.97 -8.40 2.71
N TYR A 172 2.55 -7.90 3.78
CA TYR A 172 2.68 -6.46 4.04
C TYR A 172 4.15 -6.06 4.21
N CYS A 173 4.60 -5.06 3.44
CA CYS A 173 5.92 -4.43 3.59
C CYS A 173 5.90 -3.31 4.63
N GLY A 174 5.58 -3.62 5.89
CA GLY A 174 5.55 -2.61 6.95
C GLY A 174 6.87 -1.86 7.15
N ARG A 175 8.00 -2.55 6.97
CA ARG A 175 9.34 -1.92 7.05
C ARG A 175 9.57 -0.88 5.96
N CYS A 176 8.88 -1.00 4.82
CA CYS A 176 9.02 -0.06 3.71
C CYS A 176 8.59 1.36 4.12
N LEU A 177 7.74 1.51 5.15
CA LEU A 177 7.41 2.84 5.70
C LEU A 177 8.66 3.68 6.02
N LEU A 178 9.77 3.05 6.42
CA LEU A 178 11.02 3.70 6.77
C LEU A 178 12.17 3.37 5.79
N TYR A 179 11.87 3.05 4.53
CA TYR A 179 12.89 2.52 3.60
C TYR A 179 14.15 3.40 3.50
N ASN A 180 13.99 4.72 3.35
CA ASN A 180 15.10 5.66 3.22
C ASN A 180 15.39 6.47 4.49
N LYS A 181 14.76 6.10 5.63
CA LYS A 181 14.78 6.92 6.84
C LYS A 181 14.99 6.07 8.09
N PRO A 182 15.86 6.47 9.02
CA PRO A 182 16.02 5.74 10.28
C PRO A 182 14.80 5.90 11.22
N SER A 183 14.02 6.96 11.03
CA SER A 183 12.86 7.29 11.87
C SER A 183 11.90 8.21 11.12
N PRO A 184 10.64 8.35 11.58
CA PRO A 184 9.74 9.38 11.10
C PRO A 184 10.33 10.78 11.31
N GLU A 185 10.02 11.69 10.38
CA GLU A 185 10.47 13.09 10.36
C GLU A 185 9.33 14.02 10.77
N LEU A 186 9.56 14.94 11.69
CA LEU A 186 8.59 16.00 12.03
C LEU A 186 8.58 17.04 10.90
N VAL A 187 7.49 17.13 10.16
CA VAL A 187 7.38 18.00 8.98
C VAL A 187 6.50 19.24 9.20
N ALA A 188 5.64 19.23 10.22
CA ALA A 188 4.89 20.40 10.64
C ALA A 188 4.59 20.34 12.15
N ASN A 189 4.51 21.50 12.79
CA ASN A 189 4.24 21.64 14.21
C ASN A 189 3.46 22.94 14.47
N THR A 190 2.30 22.81 15.08
CA THR A 190 1.47 23.93 15.60
C THR A 190 1.19 23.71 17.07
N ASP A 191 0.48 24.64 17.71
CA ASP A 191 0.05 24.48 19.10
C ASP A 191 -0.89 23.26 19.30
N THR A 192 -1.52 22.77 18.23
CA THR A 192 -2.47 21.64 18.29
C THR A 192 -1.89 20.34 17.72
N TYR A 193 -1.14 20.40 16.62
CA TYR A 193 -0.73 19.21 15.87
C TYR A 193 0.77 19.12 15.68
N LYS A 194 1.30 17.90 15.81
CA LYS A 194 2.62 17.52 15.27
C LYS A 194 2.41 16.51 14.16
N VAL A 195 2.96 16.79 12.98
CA VAL A 195 2.80 15.95 11.79
C VAL A 195 4.11 15.26 11.49
N TYR A 196 4.08 13.93 11.46
CA TYR A 196 5.24 13.10 11.18
C TYR A 196 5.09 12.39 9.84
N LYS A 197 6.15 12.46 9.04
CA LYS A 197 6.25 11.83 7.72
C LYS A 197 7.26 10.69 7.75
N THR A 198 6.88 9.57 7.14
CA THR A 198 7.77 8.44 6.83
C THR A 198 8.05 8.43 5.30
N SER A 199 8.74 7.44 4.74
CA SER A 199 8.88 7.32 3.28
C SER A 199 7.52 7.12 2.59
N HIS A 200 6.58 6.44 3.26
CA HIS A 200 5.34 5.93 2.66
C HIS A 200 4.08 6.11 3.52
N GLY A 201 4.09 7.03 4.47
CA GLY A 201 2.91 7.33 5.27
C GLY A 201 3.10 8.53 6.19
N ILE A 202 1.98 9.05 6.69
CA ILE A 202 1.88 10.22 7.57
C ILE A 202 1.01 9.87 8.77
N PHE A 203 1.51 10.22 9.95
CA PHE A 203 0.72 10.20 11.17
C PHE A 203 0.80 11.53 11.90
N VAL A 204 -0.23 11.82 12.69
CA VAL A 204 -0.36 13.07 13.44
C VAL A 204 -0.43 12.75 14.93
N GLU A 205 0.14 13.64 15.74
CA GLU A 205 0.00 13.67 17.20
C GLU A 205 -0.74 14.94 17.64
N LYS A 206 -1.67 14.78 18.59
CA LYS A 206 -2.43 15.85 19.26
C LYS A 206 -2.62 15.45 20.71
N GLU A 207 -2.12 16.26 21.66
CA GLU A 207 -2.32 16.04 23.12
C GLU A 207 -1.96 14.61 23.60
N GLY A 208 -0.89 14.02 23.06
CA GLY A 208 -0.48 12.65 23.38
C GLY A 208 -1.30 11.54 22.70
N LEU A 209 -2.31 11.91 21.91
CA LEU A 209 -3.01 11.01 21.00
C LEU A 209 -2.31 10.97 19.65
N GLN A 210 -2.32 9.82 18.98
CA GLN A 210 -1.72 9.63 17.67
C GLN A 210 -2.67 8.87 16.73
N LYS A 211 -2.59 9.15 15.43
CA LYS A 211 -3.24 8.35 14.39
C LYS A 211 -2.57 8.47 13.03
N TRP A 212 -2.67 7.40 12.24
CA TRP A 212 -2.36 7.45 10.82
C TRP A 212 -3.43 8.25 10.09
N VAL A 213 -3.00 9.19 9.26
CA VAL A 213 -3.88 10.02 8.44
C VAL A 213 -3.78 9.67 6.97
N LEU A 214 -2.64 9.11 6.54
CA LEU A 214 -2.44 8.67 5.17
C LEU A 214 -1.35 7.58 5.10
N VAL A 215 -1.59 6.50 4.36
CA VAL A 215 -0.58 5.47 4.06
C VAL A 215 -0.55 5.21 2.55
N ASN A 216 0.65 5.01 2.00
CA ASN A 216 0.86 4.69 0.60
C ASN A 216 0.37 3.26 0.30
N ASP A 217 -0.33 3.07 -0.81
CA ASP A 217 -0.49 1.77 -1.47
C ASP A 217 -0.94 2.01 -2.91
N ILE A 218 -0.39 1.25 -3.86
CA ILE A 218 -0.55 1.57 -5.29
C ILE A 218 -2.01 1.65 -5.74
N GLY A 219 -2.88 0.78 -5.24
CA GLY A 219 -4.30 0.77 -5.60
C GLY A 219 -5.17 1.80 -4.86
N LEU A 220 -4.63 2.52 -3.87
CA LEU A 220 -5.36 3.57 -3.13
C LEU A 220 -4.84 4.96 -3.41
N THR A 221 -3.55 5.17 -3.16
CA THR A 221 -2.93 6.50 -3.17
C THR A 221 -1.96 6.67 -4.35
N GLY A 222 -1.86 5.67 -5.21
CA GLY A 222 -0.74 5.51 -6.13
C GLY A 222 0.49 5.02 -5.38
N SER A 223 1.60 4.85 -6.09
CA SER A 223 2.89 4.52 -5.51
C SER A 223 3.97 4.81 -6.54
N PRO A 224 5.20 5.18 -6.14
CA PRO A 224 6.32 5.06 -7.04
C PRO A 224 6.44 3.61 -7.52
N GLU A 225 7.00 3.39 -8.71
CA GLU A 225 7.24 2.05 -9.26
C GLU A 225 8.12 1.17 -8.34
N LYS A 226 8.82 1.78 -7.37
CA LYS A 226 9.64 1.08 -6.38
C LYS A 226 9.50 1.75 -5.02
N LEU A 227 9.14 0.98 -4.00
CA LEU A 227 9.07 1.43 -2.59
C LEU A 227 10.43 1.79 -1.96
N ARG A 228 11.52 1.71 -2.73
CA ARG A 228 12.81 2.31 -2.32
C ARG A 228 12.88 3.80 -2.65
N TRP A 229 11.91 4.34 -3.37
CA TRP A 229 11.80 5.76 -3.65
C TRP A 229 10.75 6.34 -2.73
N ASP A 230 11.04 7.47 -2.07
CA ASP A 230 10.06 8.10 -1.18
C ASP A 230 8.79 8.47 -1.96
N SER A 231 7.63 8.10 -1.44
CA SER A 231 6.35 8.46 -2.06
C SER A 231 5.85 9.81 -1.60
N ILE A 232 6.34 10.38 -0.50
CA ILE A 232 5.85 11.65 0.04
C ILE A 232 6.91 12.75 -0.09
N ILE A 233 6.63 13.72 -0.94
CA ILE A 233 7.56 14.82 -1.26
C ILE A 233 7.33 15.96 -0.28
N GLN A 234 6.19 16.65 -0.40
CA GLN A 234 5.83 17.81 0.41
C GLN A 234 4.59 17.53 1.27
N VAL A 235 4.55 18.14 2.45
CA VAL A 235 3.41 18.11 3.38
C VAL A 235 3.21 19.53 3.89
N VAL A 236 2.04 20.09 3.65
CA VAL A 236 1.65 21.43 4.14
C VAL A 236 0.50 21.27 5.11
N LEU A 237 0.64 21.82 6.31
CA LEU A 237 -0.41 21.87 7.33
C LEU A 237 -1.07 23.24 7.32
N ILE A 238 -2.40 23.26 7.12
CA ILE A 238 -3.24 24.46 7.21
C ILE A 238 -4.40 24.14 8.15
N ASP A 239 -4.42 24.77 9.32
CA ASP A 239 -5.35 24.46 10.41
C ASP A 239 -5.42 22.97 10.76
N ARG A 240 -6.48 22.28 10.32
CA ARG A 240 -6.72 20.83 10.52
C ARG A 240 -6.59 20.02 9.24
N TYR A 241 -6.10 20.61 8.15
CA TYR A 241 -5.97 19.99 6.85
C TYR A 241 -4.50 19.78 6.49
N LEU A 242 -4.21 18.62 5.89
CA LEU A 242 -2.93 18.35 5.26
C LEU A 242 -3.10 18.38 3.75
N ILE A 243 -2.23 19.11 3.06
CA ILE A 243 -2.06 19.01 1.60
C ILE A 243 -0.75 18.27 1.36
N VAL A 244 -0.81 17.16 0.64
CA VAL A 244 0.29 16.21 0.52
C VAL A 244 0.58 15.91 -0.94
N GLN A 245 1.82 16.13 -1.36
CA GLN A 245 2.31 15.77 -2.68
C GLN A 245 2.90 14.36 -2.66
N PHE A 246 2.32 13.48 -3.49
CA PHE A 246 2.66 12.08 -3.63
C PHE A 246 3.40 11.80 -4.94
N SER A 247 4.63 11.30 -4.82
CA SER A 247 5.51 10.99 -5.95
C SER A 247 4.94 9.88 -6.83
N GLY A 248 4.76 10.15 -8.12
CA GLY A 248 4.45 9.15 -9.16
C GLY A 248 5.69 8.49 -9.78
N ALA A 249 6.88 8.65 -9.17
CA ALA A 249 8.15 8.28 -9.79
C ALA A 249 8.16 6.87 -10.43
N PRO A 250 8.71 6.72 -11.65
CA PRO A 250 9.57 7.68 -12.35
C PRO A 250 8.81 8.75 -13.13
N ASP A 251 7.46 8.72 -13.13
CA ASP A 251 6.66 9.75 -13.77
C ASP A 251 6.95 11.13 -13.14
N VAL A 252 6.91 12.19 -13.95
CA VAL A 252 7.01 13.56 -13.48
C VAL A 252 5.71 14.07 -12.87
N PHE A 253 4.60 13.37 -13.07
CA PHE A 253 3.32 13.70 -12.46
C PHE A 253 3.16 13.08 -11.07
N ASP A 254 2.82 13.94 -10.12
CA ASP A 254 2.60 13.61 -8.72
C ASP A 254 1.12 13.80 -8.38
N ASN A 255 0.59 12.88 -7.59
CA ASN A 255 -0.75 13.03 -7.03
C ASN A 255 -0.74 14.05 -5.91
N ILE A 256 -1.83 14.79 -5.74
CA ILE A 256 -2.02 15.65 -4.57
C ILE A 256 -3.20 15.12 -3.76
N PHE A 257 -2.99 14.98 -2.46
CA PHE A 257 -4.02 14.57 -1.52
C PHE A 257 -4.31 15.68 -0.53
N VAL A 258 -5.59 15.82 -0.18
CA VAL A 258 -6.04 16.68 0.93
C VAL A 258 -6.69 15.81 1.98
N THR A 259 -6.20 15.90 3.21
CA THR A 259 -6.71 15.12 4.34
C THR A 259 -7.23 16.04 5.42
N ASN A 260 -8.47 15.86 5.86
CA ASN A 260 -8.93 16.43 7.12
C ASN A 260 -8.41 15.55 8.26
N ILE A 261 -7.53 16.09 9.10
CA ILE A 261 -6.93 15.38 10.23
C ILE A 261 -8.02 14.88 11.18
N GLU A 262 -9.03 15.67 11.51
CA GLU A 262 -10.02 15.30 12.52
C GLU A 262 -10.96 14.19 12.05
N THR A 263 -11.47 14.26 10.82
CA THR A 263 -12.37 13.22 10.28
C THR A 263 -11.61 12.02 9.73
N GLY A 264 -10.34 12.18 9.35
CA GLY A 264 -9.53 11.16 8.69
C GLY A 264 -9.92 10.91 7.23
N VAL A 265 -10.79 11.74 6.65
CA VAL A 265 -11.19 11.66 5.24
C VAL A 265 -10.08 12.23 4.37
N VAL A 266 -9.76 11.51 3.29
CA VAL A 266 -8.72 11.86 2.32
C VAL A 266 -9.34 11.99 0.95
N GLY A 267 -9.12 13.11 0.27
CA GLY A 267 -9.48 13.32 -1.12
C GLY A 267 -8.24 13.41 -2.00
N ARG A 268 -8.20 12.70 -3.12
CA ARG A 268 -7.19 12.90 -4.17
C ARG A 268 -7.70 13.95 -5.13
N LEU A 269 -6.91 15.00 -5.33
CA LEU A 269 -7.24 16.06 -6.27
C LEU A 269 -7.25 15.50 -7.69
N LYS A 270 -8.18 16.02 -8.50
CA LYS A 270 -8.44 15.54 -9.86
C LYS A 270 -7.26 15.80 -10.79
N HIS A 271 -6.60 16.95 -10.60
CA HIS A 271 -5.45 17.38 -11.36
C HIS A 271 -4.16 17.05 -10.60
N VAL A 272 -3.14 16.66 -11.35
CA VAL A 272 -1.82 16.31 -10.83
C VAL A 272 -0.92 17.53 -10.67
N PHE A 273 0.17 17.33 -9.96
CA PHE A 273 1.29 18.25 -9.89
C PHE A 273 2.40 17.76 -10.81
N ARG A 274 2.84 18.57 -11.77
CA ARG A 274 3.98 18.21 -12.62
C ARG A 274 5.27 18.73 -12.00
N ARG A 275 6.19 17.81 -11.67
CA ARG A 275 7.55 18.17 -11.23
C ARG A 275 8.31 18.81 -12.37
N ASN A 276 8.81 20.02 -12.16
CA ASN A 276 9.72 20.63 -13.11
C ASN A 276 11.15 20.16 -12.79
N VAL A 277 11.84 19.56 -13.76
CA VAL A 277 13.20 19.01 -13.58
C VAL A 277 14.20 20.10 -13.17
N LYS A 278 13.92 21.36 -13.53
CA LYS A 278 14.73 22.52 -13.15
C LYS A 278 14.43 23.07 -11.76
N ASP A 279 13.29 22.70 -11.17
CA ASP A 279 12.80 23.28 -9.92
C ASP A 279 12.05 22.26 -9.05
N TYR A 280 12.82 21.31 -8.51
CA TYR A 280 12.37 20.37 -7.49
C TYR A 280 11.86 21.07 -6.19
N GLY A 281 12.03 22.39 -6.07
CA GLY A 281 11.61 23.20 -4.93
C GLY A 281 10.32 24.01 -5.14
N SER A 282 9.64 23.86 -6.28
CA SER A 282 8.46 24.68 -6.55
C SER A 282 7.32 24.43 -5.52
N GLU A 283 6.72 25.52 -5.05
CA GLU A 283 5.78 25.50 -3.92
C GLU A 283 4.45 24.82 -4.30
N LEU A 284 4.05 23.80 -3.52
CA LEU A 284 2.73 23.15 -3.63
C LEU A 284 1.58 24.11 -3.29
N VAL A 285 1.83 25.01 -2.34
CA VAL A 285 0.88 26.03 -1.87
C VAL A 285 1.55 27.39 -1.94
N ARG A 286 0.90 28.35 -2.59
CA ARG A 286 1.36 29.74 -2.70
C ARG A 286 0.26 30.68 -2.22
N GLY A 287 0.47 31.29 -1.05
CA GLY A 287 -0.57 32.10 -0.40
C GLY A 287 -1.77 31.24 0.00
N ASP A 288 -2.96 31.60 -0.48
CA ASP A 288 -4.21 30.87 -0.26
C ASP A 288 -4.51 29.77 -1.31
N MET A 289 -3.56 29.50 -2.21
CA MET A 289 -3.80 28.68 -3.39
C MET A 289 -2.97 27.40 -3.43
N ILE A 290 -3.59 26.30 -3.85
CA ILE A 290 -2.96 25.04 -4.25
C ILE A 290 -2.61 25.12 -5.73
N ARG A 291 -1.39 24.70 -6.08
CA ARG A 291 -0.93 24.65 -7.47
C ARG A 291 -1.30 23.33 -8.15
N TYR A 292 -1.78 23.41 -9.38
CA TYR A 292 -2.07 22.28 -10.27
C TYR A 292 -1.36 22.42 -11.62
N ASN A 293 -1.40 21.33 -12.40
CA ASN A 293 -1.13 21.32 -13.83
C ASN A 293 -2.30 20.65 -14.56
N ASP A 294 -2.61 21.13 -15.77
CA ASP A 294 -3.45 20.37 -16.69
C ASP A 294 -2.58 19.28 -17.35
N GLU A 295 -3.02 18.03 -17.29
CA GLU A 295 -2.33 16.90 -17.90
C GLU A 295 -2.30 17.00 -19.43
N ASN A 296 -3.22 17.77 -20.03
CA ASN A 296 -3.39 17.89 -21.47
C ASN A 296 -2.78 19.18 -22.06
N ASP A 297 -2.21 20.04 -21.23
CA ASP A 297 -1.64 21.31 -21.70
C ASP A 297 -0.16 21.16 -22.06
N GLU A 298 0.13 21.21 -23.38
CA GLU A 298 1.47 21.18 -23.93
C GLU A 298 2.31 22.41 -23.50
N GLU A 299 1.67 23.53 -23.14
CA GLU A 299 2.35 24.77 -22.70
C GLU A 299 2.79 24.70 -21.22
N GLU A 300 2.47 23.62 -20.51
CA GLU A 300 2.82 23.38 -19.11
C GLU A 300 2.27 24.42 -18.12
N ALA A 301 1.18 25.12 -18.47
CA ALA A 301 0.66 26.19 -17.62
C ALA A 301 0.17 25.61 -16.28
N SER A 302 0.72 26.14 -15.19
CA SER A 302 0.17 25.87 -13.86
C SER A 302 -1.01 26.79 -13.59
N PHE A 303 -2.08 26.23 -13.06
CA PHE A 303 -3.18 27.00 -12.50
C PHE A 303 -3.28 26.78 -11.00
N PHE A 304 -4.10 27.61 -10.37
CA PHE A 304 -4.17 27.72 -8.92
C PHE A 304 -5.63 27.67 -8.48
N VAL A 305 -5.91 26.96 -7.39
CA VAL A 305 -7.24 26.89 -6.78
C VAL A 305 -7.14 27.21 -5.30
N LYS A 306 -8.11 27.94 -4.75
CA LYS A 306 -8.13 28.27 -3.33
C LYS A 306 -8.25 27.00 -2.48
N TYR A 307 -7.39 26.84 -1.48
CA TYR A 307 -7.51 25.69 -0.59
C TYR A 307 -8.83 25.69 0.18
N GLU A 308 -9.43 26.87 0.43
CA GLU A 308 -10.70 26.97 1.16
C GLU A 308 -11.84 26.27 0.41
N ASP A 309 -11.91 26.44 -0.91
CA ASP A 309 -12.93 25.79 -1.75
C ASP A 309 -12.75 24.27 -1.75
N VAL A 310 -11.50 23.82 -1.85
CA VAL A 310 -11.13 22.40 -1.78
C VAL A 310 -11.48 21.79 -0.41
N PHE A 311 -11.20 22.51 0.68
CA PHE A 311 -11.51 22.06 2.04
C PHE A 311 -13.02 21.99 2.28
N ASN A 312 -13.78 23.00 1.83
CA ASN A 312 -15.23 23.02 1.92
C ASN A 312 -15.86 21.83 1.18
N GLU A 313 -15.35 21.50 -0.02
CA GLU A 313 -15.84 20.36 -0.75
C GLU A 313 -15.51 19.03 -0.07
N LEU A 314 -14.32 18.90 0.52
CA LEU A 314 -13.96 17.72 1.32
C LEU A 314 -14.90 17.52 2.52
N GLU A 315 -15.32 18.61 3.18
CA GLU A 315 -16.32 18.55 4.26
C GLU A 315 -17.68 18.09 3.77
N ASN A 316 -18.13 18.58 2.61
CA ASN A 316 -19.42 18.20 2.02
C ASN A 316 -19.44 16.70 1.70
N LEU A 317 -18.38 16.21 1.06
CA LEU A 317 -18.22 14.78 0.78
C LEU A 317 -18.12 13.96 2.07
N SER A 318 -17.39 14.44 3.08
CA SER A 318 -17.29 13.77 4.38
C SER A 318 -18.65 13.62 5.08
N LYS A 319 -19.53 14.63 4.97
CA LYS A 319 -20.90 14.55 5.51
C LYS A 319 -21.74 13.54 4.75
N ALA A 320 -21.62 13.50 3.42
CA ALA A 320 -22.34 12.52 2.59
C ALA A 320 -21.98 11.07 2.94
N LEU A 321 -20.71 10.81 3.30
CA LEU A 321 -20.25 9.48 3.73
C LEU A 321 -20.76 9.02 5.11
N LYS A 322 -21.39 9.92 5.90
CA LYS A 322 -21.94 9.60 7.23
C LYS A 322 -23.44 9.29 7.21
N ASN A 323 -24.13 9.63 6.12
CA ASN A 323 -25.56 9.38 5.92
C ASN A 323 -25.79 8.07 5.17
#